data_AF-A0A327SI18-F1
#
_entry.id   AF-A0A327SI18-F1
#
_cell.length_a   1.000
_cell.length_b   1.000
_cell.length_c   1.000
_cell.angle_alpha   90.00
_cell.angle_beta   90.00
_cell.angle_gamma   90.00
#
_symmetry.space_group_name_H-M   'P 1'
#
loop_
_entity.id
_entity.type
_entity.pdbx_description
1 polymer ?
#
loop_
_entity_poly.entity_id
_entity_poly.type
_entity_poly.pdbx_seq_one_letter_code
_entity_poly.pdbx_strand_id
1 'polypeptide(L)'
;MKSLSIGYDFIFNVAIKKVNGKTFKSHTVNGLGSSYDNALWDIYFKLKKKRAEILQINSVRVARIAFAIQDGKSIPLSLADCPPHIPEDLKNSMKNLPKKI
;
A
#
# COMPACT_ATOMS: atom_id res chain seq x y z
N MET A 1 -12.86 -26.13 3.41
CA MET A 1 -12.46 -24.87 4.06
C MET A 1 -13.02 -23.73 3.22
N LYS A 2 -13.74 -22.77 3.81
CA LYS A 2 -14.16 -21.56 3.09
C LYS A 2 -12.93 -20.69 2.85
N SER A 3 -12.67 -20.29 1.61
CA SER A 3 -11.55 -19.41 1.28
C SER A 3 -12.06 -17.98 1.16
N LEU A 4 -11.64 -17.10 2.07
CA LEU A 4 -11.97 -15.67 2.05
C LEU A 4 -10.71 -14.89 1.67
N SER A 5 -10.80 -14.14 0.57
CA SER A 5 -9.74 -13.25 0.09
C SER A 5 -10.26 -11.82 0.08
N ILE A 6 -9.61 -10.94 0.83
CA ILE A 6 -9.93 -9.52 0.88
C ILE A 6 -8.75 -8.72 0.36
N GLY A 7 -9.02 -7.79 -0.55
CA GLY A 7 -8.08 -6.77 -0.99
C GLY A 7 -8.55 -5.40 -0.56
N TYR A 8 -7.62 -4.56 -0.12
CA TYR A 8 -7.87 -3.22 0.38
C TYR A 8 -7.21 -2.17 -0.51
N ASP A 9 -7.81 -0.98 -0.55
CA ASP A 9 -7.25 0.21 -1.17
C ASP A 9 -6.61 1.07 -0.07
N PHE A 10 -5.28 1.01 0.01
CA PHE A 10 -4.49 1.78 0.95
C PHE A 10 -4.08 3.11 0.32
N ILE A 11 -4.24 4.19 1.07
CA ILE A 11 -3.74 5.51 0.70
C ILE A 11 -2.47 5.77 1.51
N PHE A 12 -1.34 5.81 0.80
CA PHE A 12 -0.04 6.15 1.36
C PHE A 12 0.26 7.62 1.13
N ASN A 13 0.71 8.31 2.17
CA ASN A 13 1.41 9.57 2.04
C ASN A 13 2.91 9.32 2.22
N VAL A 14 3.69 9.59 1.17
CA VAL A 14 5.12 9.31 1.14
C VAL A 14 5.94 10.54 0.77
N ALA A 15 7.14 10.63 1.31
CA ALA A 15 8.19 11.47 0.73
C ALA A 15 8.87 10.70 -0.40
N ILE A 16 9.06 11.35 -1.55
CA ILE A 16 9.68 10.73 -2.73
C ILE A 16 10.80 11.58 -3.31
N LYS A 17 11.77 10.92 -3.95
CA LYS A 17 12.79 11.56 -4.80
C LYS A 17 12.64 11.08 -6.23
N LYS A 18 12.56 12.00 -7.18
CA LYS A 18 12.57 11.67 -8.61
C LYS A 18 13.99 11.61 -9.14
N VAL A 19 14.18 10.89 -10.25
CA VAL A 19 15.48 10.78 -10.95
C VAL A 19 16.07 12.14 -11.35
N ASN A 20 15.25 13.16 -11.57
CA ASN A 20 15.70 14.53 -11.86
C ASN A 20 16.17 15.31 -10.61
N GLY A 21 16.32 14.64 -9.47
CA GLY A 21 16.76 15.24 -8.20
C GLY A 21 15.63 15.92 -7.40
N LYS A 22 14.45 16.17 -8.01
CA LYS A 22 13.35 16.82 -7.31
C LYS A 22 12.80 15.92 -6.20
N THR A 23 12.74 16.46 -5.00
CA THR A 23 12.18 15.79 -3.82
C THR A 23 10.83 16.38 -3.47
N PHE A 24 9.88 15.51 -3.13
CA PHE A 24 8.55 15.89 -2.65
C PHE A 24 8.40 15.33 -1.23
N LYS A 25 8.16 16.21 -0.26
CA LYS A 25 7.99 15.79 1.16
C LYS A 25 6.67 15.07 1.41
N SER A 26 5.68 15.28 0.54
CA SER A 26 4.35 14.69 0.64
C SER A 26 3.85 14.37 -0.77
N HIS A 27 3.58 13.10 -1.01
CA HIS A 27 3.03 12.58 -2.25
C HIS A 27 2.04 11.46 -1.91
N THR A 28 0.79 11.66 -2.30
CA THR A 28 -0.27 10.68 -2.06
C THR A 28 -0.31 9.66 -3.19
N VAL A 29 -0.28 8.37 -2.86
CA VAL A 29 -0.34 7.26 -3.81
C VAL A 29 -1.20 6.13 -3.26
N ASN A 30 -2.03 5.54 -4.11
CA ASN A 30 -2.87 4.40 -3.76
C ASN A 30 -2.12 3.08 -4.02
N GLY A 31 -2.11 2.21 -3.01
CA GLY A 31 -1.59 0.84 -3.06
C GLY A 31 -2.72 -0.17 -2.87
N LEU A 32 -2.76 -1.19 -3.72
CA LEU A 32 -3.67 -2.32 -3.58
C LEU A 32 -2.95 -3.49 -2.92
N GLY A 33 -3.58 -4.09 -1.91
CA GLY A 33 -3.02 -5.27 -1.24
C GLY A 33 -3.97 -5.91 -0.27
N SER A 34 -3.77 -7.19 0.02
CA SER A 34 -4.43 -7.88 1.13
C SER A 34 -3.84 -7.50 2.51
N SER A 35 -2.64 -6.92 2.51
CA SER A 35 -1.95 -6.41 3.69
C SER A 35 -1.22 -5.10 3.38
N TYR A 36 -0.79 -4.40 4.43
CA TYR A 36 0.06 -3.22 4.32
C TYR A 36 1.31 -3.49 3.47
N ASP A 37 2.02 -4.60 3.69
CA ASP A 37 3.26 -4.92 2.98
C ASP A 37 3.01 -5.17 1.49
N ASN A 38 1.94 -5.90 1.14
CA ASN A 38 1.57 -6.10 -0.25
C ASN A 38 1.24 -4.77 -0.94
N ALA A 39 0.52 -3.88 -0.27
CA ALA A 39 0.20 -2.56 -0.80
C ALA A 39 1.44 -1.66 -0.90
N LEU A 40 2.39 -1.79 0.02
CA LEU A 40 3.68 -1.10 -0.03
C LEU A 40 4.50 -1.53 -1.26
N TRP A 41 4.53 -2.83 -1.56
CA TRP A 41 5.16 -3.36 -2.78
C TRP A 41 4.49 -2.83 -4.06
N ASP A 42 3.15 -2.76 -4.08
CA ASP A 42 2.42 -2.20 -5.21
C ASP A 42 2.78 -0.72 -5.46
N ILE A 43 2.79 0.13 -4.42
CA ILE A 43 3.20 1.53 -4.59
C ILE A 43 4.67 1.66 -4.97
N TYR A 44 5.54 0.78 -4.47
CA TYR A 44 6.95 0.76 -4.83
C TYR A 44 7.12 0.54 -6.34
N PHE A 45 6.46 -0.48 -6.91
CA PHE A 45 6.54 -0.72 -8.35
C PHE A 45 5.89 0.39 -9.17
N LYS A 46 4.78 0.98 -8.71
CA LYS A 46 4.13 2.13 -9.35
C LYS A 46 5.06 3.35 -9.41
N LEU A 47 5.76 3.65 -8.31
CA LEU A 47 6.70 4.78 -8.24
C LEU A 47 7.99 4.48 -9.01
N LYS A 48 8.50 3.25 -8.97
CA LYS A 48 9.66 2.81 -9.76
C LYS A 48 9.42 3.01 -11.26
N LYS A 49 8.24 2.64 -11.78
CA LYS A 49 7.84 2.91 -13.18
C LYS A 49 7.86 4.41 -13.52
N LYS A 50 7.57 5.27 -12.54
CA LYS A 50 7.62 6.74 -12.66
C LYS A 50 8.99 7.33 -12.35
N ARG A 51 10.03 6.50 -12.20
CA ARG A 51 11.41 6.89 -11.83
C ARG A 51 11.43 7.73 -10.54
N ALA A 52 10.65 7.28 -9.55
CA ALA A 52 10.56 7.88 -8.23
C ALA A 52 10.89 6.84 -7.15
N GLU A 53 11.69 7.25 -6.17
CA GLU A 53 12.11 6.47 -5.01
C GLU A 53 11.32 6.92 -3.77
N ILE A 54 10.88 5.96 -2.95
CA ILE A 54 10.26 6.25 -1.65
C ILE A 54 11.37 6.53 -0.64
N LEU A 55 11.39 7.74 -0.09
CA LEU A 55 12.33 8.13 0.96
C LEU A 55 11.79 7.83 2.37
N GLN A 56 10.48 8.02 2.56
CA GLN A 56 9.80 7.84 3.84
C GLN A 56 8.30 7.64 3.61
N ILE A 57 7.67 6.86 4.49
CA ILE A 57 6.21 6.80 4.64
C ILE A 57 5.84 7.72 5.80
N ASN A 58 5.04 8.75 5.51
CA ASN A 58 4.59 9.72 6.50
C ASN A 58 3.34 9.22 7.23
N SER A 59 2.40 8.67 6.48
CA SER A 59 1.17 8.09 7.02
C SER A 59 0.54 7.11 6.03
N VAL A 60 -0.28 6.22 6.57
CA VAL A 60 -1.11 5.28 5.81
C VAL A 60 -2.49 5.22 6.42
N ARG A 61 -3.49 5.13 5.55
CA ARG A 61 -4.86 4.78 5.93
C ARG A 61 -5.48 3.85 4.89
N VAL A 62 -6.49 3.10 5.29
CA VAL A 62 -7.28 2.27 4.37
C VAL A 62 -8.51 3.07 3.97
N ALA A 63 -8.73 3.22 2.67
CA ALA A 63 -9.87 3.97 2.14
C ALA A 63 -11.13 3.11 2.08
N ARG A 64 -10.99 1.86 1.63
CA ARG A 64 -12.09 0.92 1.42
C ARG A 64 -11.57 -0.50 1.21
N ILE A 65 -12.48 -1.46 1.28
CA ILE A 65 -12.29 -2.79 0.67
C ILE A 65 -12.40 -2.62 -0.84
N ALA A 66 -11.35 -3.01 -1.57
CA ALA A 66 -11.32 -2.99 -3.03
C ALA A 66 -12.07 -4.20 -3.61
N PHE A 67 -11.92 -5.37 -2.99
CA PHE A 67 -12.68 -6.58 -3.29
C PHE A 67 -12.73 -7.51 -2.08
N ALA A 68 -13.80 -8.30 -1.99
CA ALA A 68 -13.88 -9.44 -1.08
C ALA A 68 -14.48 -10.62 -1.85
N ILE A 69 -13.75 -11.73 -1.87
CA ILE A 69 -14.14 -12.94 -2.60
C ILE A 69 -14.19 -14.09 -1.59
N GLN A 70 -15.35 -14.72 -1.50
CA GLN A 70 -15.55 -15.94 -0.72
C GLN A 70 -15.95 -17.07 -1.66
N ASP A 71 -15.16 -18.15 -1.67
CA ASP A 71 -15.41 -19.34 -2.49
C ASP A 71 -15.67 -19.01 -3.98
N GLY A 72 -14.91 -18.05 -4.52
CA GLY A 72 -14.99 -17.60 -5.91
C GLY A 72 -16.10 -16.58 -6.22
N LYS A 73 -16.92 -16.21 -5.23
CA LYS A 73 -17.99 -15.21 -5.39
C LYS A 73 -17.64 -13.90 -4.69
N SER A 74 -17.94 -12.79 -5.36
CA SER A 74 -17.85 -11.46 -4.74
C SER A 74 -18.88 -11.35 -3.64
N ILE A 75 -18.45 -10.90 -2.46
CA ILE A 75 -19.33 -10.66 -1.31
C ILE A 75 -19.23 -9.20 -0.85
N PRO A 76 -20.33 -8.58 -0.41
CA PRO A 76 -20.28 -7.27 0.21
C PRO A 76 -19.71 -7.40 1.62
N LEU A 77 -18.63 -6.67 1.92
CA LEU A 77 -18.07 -6.53 3.27
C LEU A 77 -17.84 -5.04 3.56
N SER A 78 -18.03 -4.65 4.83
CA SER A 78 -17.65 -3.34 5.32
C SER A 78 -16.21 -3.35 5.80
N LEU A 79 -15.49 -2.24 5.58
CA LEU A 79 -14.16 -2.04 6.13
C LEU A 79 -14.18 -2.05 7.68
N ALA A 80 -15.28 -1.60 8.29
CA ALA A 80 -15.42 -1.57 9.74
C ALA A 80 -15.42 -2.98 10.37
N ASP A 81 -15.94 -3.97 9.65
CA ASP A 81 -16.03 -5.36 10.11
C ASP A 81 -14.72 -6.12 9.91
N CYS A 82 -13.92 -5.70 8.93
CA CYS A 82 -12.69 -6.36 8.52
C CYS A 82 -11.58 -5.34 8.27
N PRO A 83 -11.13 -4.57 9.27
CA PRO A 83 -10.01 -3.66 9.08
C PRO A 83 -8.71 -4.44 8.89
N PRO A 84 -7.86 -4.09 7.91
CA PRO A 84 -6.55 -4.70 7.81
C PRO A 84 -5.64 -4.16 8.91
N HIS A 85 -4.67 -4.97 9.30
CA HIS A 85 -3.62 -4.52 10.21
C HIS A 85 -2.71 -3.49 9.51
N ILE A 86 -2.48 -2.35 10.16
CA ILE A 86 -1.46 -1.37 9.78
C ILE A 86 -0.40 -1.38 10.90
N PRO A 87 0.87 -1.62 10.59
CA PRO A 87 1.93 -1.64 11.60
C PRO A 87 2.14 -0.24 12.20
N GLU A 88 2.47 -0.18 13.49
CA GLU A 88 2.78 1.08 14.18
C GLU A 88 4.09 1.69 13.64
N ASP A 89 5.12 0.86 13.44
CA ASP A 89 6.37 1.27 12.80
C ASP A 89 6.32 1.07 11.29
N LEU A 90 5.84 2.10 10.60
CA LEU A 90 5.76 2.14 9.13
C LEU A 90 7.13 2.02 8.44
N LYS A 91 8.25 2.31 9.13
CA LYS A 91 9.60 2.26 8.56
C LYS A 91 10.15 0.84 8.50
N ASN A 92 9.69 -0.06 9.35
CA ASN A 92 10.27 -1.39 9.44
C ASN A 92 10.10 -2.17 8.13
N SER A 93 8.91 -2.11 7.52
CA SER A 93 8.64 -2.76 6.23
C SER A 93 9.41 -2.15 5.06
N MET A 94 9.81 -0.89 5.13
CA MET A 94 10.65 -0.27 4.09
C MET A 94 12.04 -0.90 4.01
N LYS A 95 12.54 -1.54 5.08
CA LYS A 95 13.84 -2.23 5.05
C LYS A 95 13.89 -3.37 4.04
N ASN A 96 12.74 -3.95 3.73
CA ASN A 96 12.58 -5.05 2.78
C ASN A 96 12.44 -4.56 1.33
N LEU A 97 12.30 -3.25 1.10
CA LEU A 97 12.25 -2.70 -0.25
C LEU A 97 13.66 -2.57 -0.84
N PRO A 98 13.87 -2.88 -2.13
CA PRO A 98 15.15 -2.67 -2.78
C PRO A 98 15.52 -1.18 -2.79
N LYS A 99 16.72 -0.86 -2.30
CA LYS A 99 17.21 0.52 -2.11
C LYS A 99 17.82 1.17 -3.37
N LYS A 100 17.64 0.57 -4.55
CA LYS A 100 18.18 1.07 -5.82
C LYS A 100 17.14 0.97 -6.93
N ILE A 101 16.91 2.09 -7.61
CA ILE A 101 16.18 2.15 -8.88
C ILE A 101 17.13 1.75 -10.00
#